data_AF-A0A5B8THN5-F1
#
_entry.id   AF-A0A5B8THN5-F1
#
_cell.length_a   1.000
_cell.length_b   1.000
_cell.length_c   1.000
_cell.angle_alpha   90.00
_cell.angle_beta   90.00
_cell.angle_gamma   90.00
#
_symmetry.space_group_name_H-M   'P 1'
#
loop_
_entity.id
_entity.type
_entity.pdbx_description
1 polymer ?
#
loop_
_entity_poly.entity_id
_entity_poly.type
_entity_poly.pdbx_seq_one_letter_code
_entity_poly.pdbx_strand_id
1 'polypeptide(L)'
;MNPIMHTYLLENHISLTDIARSGHLELTTVEELCRGPLNRLPIYLLKTLANTVEQSPTQVLEDLLKLELQHTVLLRTDLDHLTIMDVPFADQASYKRGRDMLLAYIRAGFSPSIRDVKTVRSALERQHS
;
A
#
# COMPACT_ATOMS: atom_id res chain seq x y z
N MET A 1 9.03 -8.11 3.33
CA MET A 1 7.67 -8.66 3.13
C MET A 1 6.85 -7.60 2.41
N ASN A 2 5.97 -7.96 1.48
CA ASN A 2 5.01 -7.00 0.93
C ASN A 2 4.05 -6.56 2.06
N PRO A 3 3.83 -5.26 2.30
CA PRO A 3 3.00 -4.79 3.42
C PRO A 3 1.55 -5.26 3.35
N ILE A 4 0.98 -5.37 2.14
CA ILE A 4 -0.38 -5.88 1.95
C ILE A 4 -0.47 -7.36 2.30
N MET A 5 0.48 -8.15 1.82
CA MET A 5 0.57 -9.57 2.16
C MET A 5 0.74 -9.73 3.68
N HIS A 6 1.60 -8.94 4.30
CA HIS A 6 1.77 -8.95 5.76
C HIS A 6 0.47 -8.67 6.51
N THR A 7 -0.27 -7.61 6.13
CA THR A 7 -1.59 -7.32 6.73
C THR A 7 -2.56 -8.47 6.53
N TYR A 8 -2.65 -9.03 5.31
CA TYR A 8 -3.55 -10.13 4.99
C TYR A 8 -3.28 -11.37 5.87
N LEU A 9 -2.01 -11.71 6.10
CA LEU A 9 -1.64 -12.83 6.99
C LEU A 9 -2.06 -12.59 8.44
N LEU A 10 -1.89 -11.35 8.93
CA LEU A 10 -2.28 -10.97 10.28
C LEU A 10 -3.80 -11.03 10.48
N GLU A 11 -4.58 -10.51 9.54
CA GLU A 11 -6.06 -10.51 9.60
C GLU A 11 -6.64 -11.93 9.56
N ASN A 12 -5.99 -12.84 8.85
CA ASN A 12 -6.42 -14.24 8.74
C ASN A 12 -5.77 -15.15 9.80
N HIS A 13 -4.95 -14.61 10.71
CA HIS A 13 -4.26 -15.37 11.75
C HIS A 13 -3.41 -16.55 11.24
N ILE A 14 -2.78 -16.38 10.08
CA ILE A 14 -1.92 -17.40 9.47
C ILE A 14 -0.47 -16.94 9.37
N SER A 15 0.47 -17.89 9.39
CA SER A 15 1.89 -17.63 9.20
C SER A 15 2.38 -18.11 7.84
N LEU A 16 3.58 -17.66 7.42
CA LEU A 16 4.25 -18.20 6.23
C LEU A 16 4.52 -19.70 6.35
N THR A 17 4.73 -20.20 7.57
CA THR A 17 4.92 -21.63 7.84
C THR A 17 3.66 -22.43 7.56
N ASP A 18 2.48 -21.86 7.83
CA ASP A 18 1.20 -22.53 7.54
C ASP A 18 0.98 -22.62 6.03
N ILE A 19 1.33 -21.57 5.29
CA ILE A 19 1.31 -21.54 3.82
C ILE A 19 2.29 -22.57 3.25
N ALA A 20 3.54 -22.58 3.74
CA ALA A 20 4.56 -23.53 3.33
C ALA A 20 4.10 -24.99 3.55
N ARG A 21 3.49 -25.26 4.71
CA ARG A 21 2.93 -26.58 5.04
C ARG A 21 1.79 -26.97 4.10
N SER A 22 0.84 -26.06 3.87
CA SER A 22 -0.33 -26.31 3.02
C SER A 22 0.04 -26.50 1.55
N GLY A 23 1.05 -25.77 1.06
CA GLY A 23 1.50 -25.82 -0.33
C GLY A 23 2.58 -26.85 -0.62
N HIS A 24 3.11 -27.54 0.41
CA HIS A 24 4.32 -28.33 0.31
C HIS A 24 5.50 -27.57 -0.33
N LEU A 25 5.65 -26.30 0.04
CA LEU A 25 6.68 -25.40 -0.47
C LEU A 25 7.77 -25.19 0.57
N GLU A 26 8.99 -24.90 0.14
CA GLU A 26 10.04 -24.41 1.04
C GLU A 26 9.66 -23.03 1.58
N LEU A 27 9.90 -22.82 2.89
CA LEU A 27 9.57 -21.56 3.55
C LEU A 27 10.28 -20.35 2.88
N THR A 28 11.52 -20.53 2.46
CA THR A 28 12.31 -19.54 1.71
C THR A 28 11.63 -19.12 0.41
N THR A 29 11.04 -20.09 -0.31
CA THR A 29 10.30 -19.82 -1.54
C THR A 29 9.03 -19.02 -1.24
N VAL A 30 8.28 -19.40 -0.20
CA VAL A 30 7.08 -18.65 0.22
C VAL A 30 7.44 -17.21 0.61
N GLU A 31 8.52 -17.01 1.37
CA GLU A 31 9.00 -15.68 1.73
C GLU A 31 9.33 -14.80 0.52
N GLU A 32 10.02 -15.34 -0.48
CA GLU A 32 10.38 -14.60 -1.69
C GLU A 32 9.13 -14.20 -2.48
N LEU A 33 8.18 -15.12 -2.64
CA LEU A 33 6.94 -14.85 -3.36
C LEU A 33 6.07 -13.81 -2.65
N CYS A 34 5.98 -13.89 -1.32
CA CYS A 34 5.24 -12.93 -0.49
C CYS A 34 5.93 -11.55 -0.39
N ARG A 35 7.19 -11.41 -0.87
CA ARG A 35 7.85 -10.10 -1.04
C ARG A 35 7.53 -9.44 -2.38
N GLY A 36 7.09 -10.22 -3.37
CA GLY A 36 6.79 -9.73 -4.71
C GLY A 36 5.58 -8.76 -4.77
N PRO A 37 5.41 -8.06 -5.90
CA PRO A 37 4.21 -7.24 -6.11
C PRO A 37 2.98 -8.14 -6.33
N LEU A 38 1.81 -7.71 -5.84
CA LEU A 38 0.58 -8.52 -5.87
C LEU A 38 0.16 -8.89 -7.30
N ASN A 39 0.37 -7.98 -8.25
CA ASN A 39 0.07 -8.20 -9.67
C ASN A 39 0.97 -9.25 -10.37
N ARG A 40 1.99 -9.78 -9.68
CA ARG A 40 2.84 -10.88 -10.14
C ARG A 40 2.75 -12.10 -9.23
N LEU A 41 1.77 -12.17 -8.33
CA LEU A 41 1.58 -13.35 -7.51
C LEU A 41 1.28 -14.55 -8.41
N PRO A 42 2.06 -15.64 -8.30
CA PRO A 42 1.79 -16.80 -9.11
C PRO A 42 0.51 -17.50 -8.64
N ILE A 43 -0.24 -18.05 -9.59
CA ILE A 43 -1.55 -18.70 -9.33
C ILE A 43 -1.42 -19.81 -8.28
N TYR A 44 -0.30 -20.54 -8.24
CA TYR A 44 -0.11 -21.60 -7.25
C TYR A 44 -0.06 -21.05 -5.81
N LEU A 45 0.59 -19.90 -5.57
CA LEU A 45 0.64 -19.30 -4.24
C LEU A 45 -0.75 -18.82 -3.82
N LEU A 46 -1.52 -18.23 -4.76
CA LEU A 46 -2.90 -17.83 -4.51
C LEU A 46 -3.77 -19.04 -4.10
N LYS A 47 -3.60 -20.18 -4.77
CA LYS A 47 -4.29 -21.43 -4.41
C LYS A 47 -3.87 -21.96 -3.04
N THR A 48 -2.57 -21.91 -2.72
CA THR A 48 -2.08 -22.35 -1.41
C THR A 48 -2.60 -21.46 -0.28
N LEU A 49 -2.61 -20.14 -0.48
CA LEU A 49 -3.20 -19.19 0.46
C LEU A 49 -4.67 -19.53 0.69
N ALA A 50 -5.43 -19.68 -0.39
CA ALA A 50 -6.84 -20.05 -0.36
C ALA A 50 -7.11 -21.36 0.41
N ASN A 51 -6.30 -22.40 0.17
CA ASN A 51 -6.39 -23.65 0.93
C ASN A 51 -6.07 -23.46 2.42
N THR A 52 -5.11 -22.59 2.74
CA THR A 52 -4.67 -22.34 4.14
C THR A 52 -5.74 -21.61 4.95
N VAL A 53 -6.49 -20.69 4.32
CA VAL A 53 -7.57 -19.94 4.96
C VAL A 53 -8.97 -20.52 4.71
N GLU A 54 -9.06 -21.68 4.06
CA GLU A 54 -10.32 -22.34 3.67
C GLU A 54 -11.27 -21.44 2.85
N GLN A 55 -10.71 -20.65 1.92
CA GLN A 55 -11.45 -19.77 1.02
C GLN A 55 -11.23 -20.15 -0.45
N SER A 56 -11.99 -19.51 -1.35
CA SER A 56 -11.72 -19.63 -2.79
C SER A 56 -10.54 -18.74 -3.20
N PRO A 57 -9.73 -19.11 -4.22
CA PRO A 57 -8.66 -18.26 -4.73
C PRO A 57 -9.14 -16.88 -5.18
N THR A 58 -10.37 -16.79 -5.69
CA THR A 58 -10.99 -15.53 -6.08
C THR A 58 -11.23 -14.63 -4.87
N GLN A 59 -11.75 -15.19 -3.77
CA GLN A 59 -11.97 -14.43 -2.52
C GLN A 59 -10.65 -13.88 -1.96
N VAL A 60 -9.60 -14.71 -1.93
CA VAL A 60 -8.26 -14.28 -1.50
C VAL A 60 -7.74 -13.12 -2.36
N LEU A 61 -7.91 -13.20 -3.69
CA LEU A 61 -7.50 -12.14 -4.59
C LEU A 61 -8.29 -10.85 -4.34
N GLU A 62 -9.61 -10.94 -4.19
CA GLU A 62 -10.45 -9.79 -3.88
C GLU A 62 -10.05 -9.12 -2.58
N ASP A 63 -9.74 -9.87 -1.53
CA ASP A 63 -9.37 -9.33 -0.23
C ASP A 63 -7.98 -8.69 -0.26
N LEU A 64 -7.03 -9.30 -0.97
CA LEU A 64 -5.72 -8.67 -1.23
C LEU A 64 -5.86 -7.36 -2.02
N LEU A 65 -6.76 -7.30 -3.01
CA LEU A 65 -7.03 -6.09 -3.78
C LEU A 65 -7.74 -5.03 -2.94
N LYS A 66 -8.68 -5.41 -2.07
CA LYS A 66 -9.32 -4.49 -1.12
C LYS A 66 -8.30 -3.90 -0.16
N LEU A 67 -7.40 -4.72 0.39
CA LEU A 67 -6.31 -4.27 1.23
C LEU A 67 -5.36 -3.35 0.45
N GLU A 68 -5.01 -3.72 -0.79
CA GLU A 68 -4.21 -2.84 -1.66
C GLU A 68 -4.89 -1.49 -1.85
N LEU A 69 -6.21 -1.44 -2.09
CA LEU A 69 -6.96 -0.19 -2.21
C LEU A 69 -7.04 0.59 -0.89
N GLN A 70 -7.18 -0.09 0.25
CA GLN A 70 -7.22 0.53 1.58
C GLN A 70 -5.85 1.10 2.00
N HIS A 71 -4.77 0.42 1.64
CA HIS A 71 -3.39 0.84 1.90
C HIS A 71 -2.84 1.76 0.80
N THR A 72 -3.44 1.79 -0.39
CA THR A 72 -3.15 2.78 -1.42
C THR A 72 -3.95 4.03 -1.10
N VAL A 73 -3.39 4.86 -0.24
CA VAL A 73 -3.85 6.24 -0.10
C VAL A 73 -3.47 6.95 -1.39
N LEU A 74 -4.41 6.98 -2.34
CA LEU A 74 -4.26 7.74 -3.57
C LEU A 74 -4.25 9.22 -3.19
N LEU A 75 -3.04 9.77 -3.08
CA LEU A 75 -2.86 11.20 -3.03
C LEU A 75 -3.44 11.78 -4.34
N ARG A 76 -4.64 12.33 -4.29
CA ARG A 76 -5.28 12.96 -5.46
C ARG A 76 -4.46 14.20 -5.82
N THR A 77 -3.76 14.16 -6.94
CA THR A 77 -2.89 15.26 -7.37
C THR A 77 -3.31 15.76 -8.74
N ASP A 78 -3.30 17.07 -8.92
CA ASP A 78 -3.53 17.73 -10.20
C ASP A 78 -2.36 18.68 -10.47
N LEU A 79 -1.57 18.36 -11.51
CA LEU A 79 -0.39 19.15 -11.87
C LEU A 79 -0.77 20.42 -12.64
N ASP A 80 -1.85 20.41 -13.41
CA ASP A 80 -2.28 21.54 -14.23
C ASP A 80 -2.84 22.66 -13.33
N HIS A 81 -3.50 22.28 -12.24
CA HIS A 81 -4.03 23.21 -11.24
C HIS A 81 -3.18 23.33 -9.97
N LEU A 82 -2.04 22.63 -9.90
CA LEU A 82 -1.14 22.58 -8.73
C LEU A 82 -1.87 22.26 -7.42
N THR A 83 -2.77 21.27 -7.44
CA THR A 83 -3.55 20.87 -6.26
C THR A 83 -3.20 19.49 -5.75
N ILE A 84 -3.25 19.32 -4.44
CA ILE A 84 -3.17 18.02 -3.77
C ILE A 84 -4.39 17.90 -2.87
N MET A 85 -5.24 16.91 -3.09
CA MET A 85 -6.52 16.72 -2.40
C MET A 85 -7.35 18.02 -2.36
N ASP A 86 -7.46 18.69 -3.52
CA ASP A 86 -8.18 19.96 -3.70
C ASP A 86 -7.56 21.16 -2.93
N VAL A 87 -6.36 20.99 -2.35
CA VAL A 87 -5.61 22.07 -1.71
C VAL A 87 -4.63 22.68 -2.73
N PRO A 88 -4.77 23.97 -3.07
CA PRO A 88 -3.89 24.63 -4.03
C PRO A 88 -2.53 24.98 -3.42
N PHE A 89 -1.49 24.89 -4.23
CA PHE A 89 -0.13 25.34 -3.93
C PHE A 89 0.22 26.57 -4.77
N ALA A 90 1.03 27.48 -4.20
CA ALA A 90 1.35 28.76 -4.83
C ALA A 90 2.17 28.62 -6.14
N ASP A 91 3.01 27.60 -6.22
CA ASP A 91 3.92 27.38 -7.34
C ASP A 91 4.28 25.89 -7.49
N GLN A 92 4.88 25.55 -8.63
CA GLN A 92 5.22 24.17 -8.99
C GLN A 92 6.29 23.56 -8.06
N ALA A 93 7.21 24.35 -7.52
CA ALA A 93 8.25 23.85 -6.62
C ALA A 93 7.67 23.47 -5.26
N SER A 94 6.83 24.34 -4.70
CA SER A 94 6.06 24.10 -3.47
C SER A 94 5.14 22.89 -3.63
N TYR A 95 4.43 22.77 -4.76
CA TYR A 95 3.61 21.61 -5.09
C TYR A 95 4.42 20.31 -5.10
N LYS A 96 5.54 20.26 -5.85
CA LYS A 96 6.39 19.06 -5.96
C LYS A 96 6.91 18.64 -4.59
N ARG A 97 7.40 19.60 -3.80
CA ARG A 97 7.93 19.35 -2.46
C ARG A 97 6.86 18.85 -1.50
N GLY A 98 5.66 19.45 -1.52
CA GLY A 98 4.53 19.02 -0.71
C GLY A 98 4.06 17.60 -1.07
N ARG A 99 3.95 17.32 -2.37
CA ARG A 99 3.62 15.97 -2.88
C ARG A 99 4.63 14.94 -2.40
N ASP A 100 5.92 15.21 -2.55
CA ASP A 100 6.97 14.26 -2.20
C ASP A 100 7.01 14.00 -0.69
N MET A 101 6.78 15.02 0.15
CA MET A 101 6.63 14.85 1.61
C MET A 101 5.42 13.98 1.97
N LEU A 102 4.26 14.23 1.34
CA LEU A 102 3.04 13.45 1.59
C LEU A 102 3.18 12.00 1.11
N LEU A 103 3.84 11.78 -0.03
CA LEU A 103 4.16 10.44 -0.52
C LEU A 103 5.14 9.71 0.41
N ALA A 104 6.12 10.40 0.99
CA ALA A 104 6.99 9.80 2.00
C ALA A 104 6.21 9.40 3.26
N TYR A 105 5.24 10.22 3.67
CA TYR A 105 4.35 9.92 4.79
C TYR A 105 3.47 8.68 4.51
N ILE A 106 2.93 8.58 3.29
CA ILE A 106 2.19 7.39 2.83
C ILE A 106 3.07 6.15 2.85
N ARG A 107 4.31 6.23 2.35
CA ARG A 107 5.27 5.12 2.39
C ARG A 107 5.64 4.68 3.81
N ALA A 108 5.53 5.57 4.79
CA ALA A 108 5.71 5.25 6.20
C ALA A 108 4.45 4.63 6.84
N GLY A 109 3.39 4.37 6.07
CA GLY A 109 2.16 3.71 6.50
C GLY A 109 1.07 4.65 7.00
N PHE A 110 1.21 5.95 6.81
CA PHE A 110 0.20 6.93 7.22
C PHE A 110 -0.75 7.29 6.08
N SER A 111 -1.99 7.63 6.44
CA SER A 111 -2.99 8.14 5.49
C SER A 111 -3.19 9.64 5.67
N PRO A 112 -2.55 10.50 4.83
CA PRO A 112 -2.71 11.94 4.93
C PRO A 112 -4.15 12.38 4.69
N SER A 113 -4.67 13.16 5.62
CA SER A 113 -5.93 13.88 5.49
C SER A 113 -5.75 15.23 4.78
N ILE A 114 -6.86 15.86 4.36
CA ILE A 114 -6.84 17.24 3.83
C ILE A 114 -6.18 18.22 4.82
N ARG A 115 -6.33 17.98 6.13
CA ARG A 115 -5.69 18.81 7.16
C ARG A 115 -4.17 18.67 7.11
N ASP A 116 -3.65 17.48 6.89
CA ASP A 116 -2.20 17.24 6.77
C ASP A 116 -1.63 17.92 5.53
N VAL A 117 -2.35 17.87 4.41
CA VAL A 117 -1.97 18.60 3.19
C VAL A 117 -1.90 20.11 3.44
N LYS A 118 -2.89 20.69 4.13
CA LYS A 118 -2.87 22.12 4.52
C LYS A 118 -1.69 22.45 5.43
N THR A 119 -1.37 21.57 6.37
CA THR A 119 -0.22 21.73 7.27
C THR A 119 1.10 21.73 6.50
N VAL A 120 1.29 20.78 5.58
CA VAL A 120 2.49 20.71 4.72
C VAL A 120 2.60 21.96 3.87
N ARG A 121 1.51 22.39 3.21
CA ARG A 121 1.50 23.62 2.41
C ARG A 121 1.92 24.83 3.24
N SER A 122 1.29 25.06 4.40
CA SER A 122 1.63 26.19 5.26
C SER A 122 3.04 26.12 5.84
N ALA A 123 3.60 24.93 6.05
CA ALA A 123 5.00 24.79 6.45
C ALA A 123 5.96 25.19 5.32
N LEU A 124 5.63 24.86 4.07
CA LEU A 124 6.42 25.23 2.90
C LEU A 124 6.36 26.73 2.60
N GLU A 125 5.17 27.33 2.71
CA GLU A 125 4.98 28.78 2.53
C GLU A 125 5.81 29.58 3.54
N ARG A 126 5.90 29.14 4.80
CA ARG A 126 6.72 29.80 5.84
C ARG A 126 8.22 29.68 5.61
N GLN A 127 8.69 28.73 4.83
CA GLN A 127 10.12 28.59 4.51
C GLN A 127 10.57 29.51 3.38
N HIS A 128 9.63 30.17 2.70
CA HIS A 128 9.89 31.05 1.56
C HIS A 128 9.53 32.52 1.85
N SER A 129 9.08 32.82 3.07
CA SER A 129 8.91 34.17 3.64
C SER A 129 10.10 34.55 4.50
#